data_AF-A0AAD6X577-F1
#
_entry.id   AF-A0AAD6X577-F1
#
_cell.length_a   1.000
_cell.length_b   1.000
_cell.length_c   1.000
_cell.angle_alpha   90.00
_cell.angle_beta   90.00
_cell.angle_gamma   90.00
#
_symmetry.space_group_name_H-M   'P 1'
#
loop_
_entity.id
_entity.type
_entity.pdbx_description
1 polymer ?
#
loop_
_entity_poly.entity_id
_entity_poly.type
_entity_poly.pdbx_seq_one_letter_code
_entity_poly.pdbx_strand_id
1 'polypeptide(L)'
;MPQSRQTNFYLVALFFIAGLKISGIVWFQSAFRPRTHTYLGNDYPRVWPVKWPENQVLIPVHDTVRYQLDTDDGAAEWGASFPGKGLLYLGEQCRPFSISMFHQIRCLDTLRRAFVDVRSHNTTTSRQDTINGELTRHCLNYLRQMVFCRSHSYLDPVLGYPIPNAHPDTDQCRDWSTLYEEVRRTQQRCHV
;
A
#
# COMPACT_ATOMS: atom_id res chain seq x y z
N MET A 1 60.37 30.77 -12.73
CA MET A 1 59.03 30.88 -13.36
C MET A 1 58.31 29.54 -13.69
N PRO A 2 58.47 28.40 -12.96
CA PRO A 2 57.68 27.18 -13.20
C PRO A 2 56.37 27.11 -12.39
N GLN A 3 56.29 27.82 -11.27
CA GLN A 3 55.20 27.67 -10.29
C GLN A 3 53.84 28.22 -10.79
N SER A 4 53.83 29.28 -11.60
CA SER A 4 52.60 29.86 -12.17
C SER A 4 51.97 28.98 -13.28
N ARG A 5 52.80 28.27 -14.04
CA ARG A 5 52.32 27.31 -15.06
C ARG A 5 51.63 26.10 -14.44
N GLN A 6 52.17 25.59 -13.33
CA GLN A 6 51.54 24.49 -12.59
C GLN A 6 50.20 24.94 -11.97
N THR A 7 50.13 26.12 -11.34
CA THR A 7 48.87 26.63 -10.76
C THR A 7 47.79 26.83 -11.82
N ASN A 8 48.13 27.36 -13.00
CA ASN A 8 47.20 27.47 -14.13
C ASN A 8 46.69 26.11 -14.62
N PHE A 9 47.54 25.09 -14.67
CA PHE A 9 47.13 23.73 -15.06
C PHE A 9 46.14 23.12 -14.06
N TYR A 10 46.39 23.25 -12.75
CA TYR A 10 45.48 22.75 -11.73
C TYR A 10 44.13 23.48 -11.74
N LEU A 11 44.12 24.80 -11.95
CA LEU A 11 42.87 25.58 -12.06
C LEU A 11 42.04 25.13 -13.25
N VAL A 12 42.66 24.96 -14.43
CA VAL A 12 41.96 24.48 -15.64
C VAL A 12 41.40 23.06 -15.43
N ALA A 13 42.18 22.16 -14.82
CA ALA A 13 41.72 20.81 -14.51
C ALA A 13 40.54 20.81 -13.53
N LEU A 14 40.55 21.66 -12.50
CA LEU A 14 39.45 21.80 -11.54
C LEU A 14 38.17 22.31 -12.21
N PHE A 15 38.25 23.34 -13.07
CA PHE A 15 37.09 23.84 -13.81
C PHE A 15 36.52 22.79 -14.77
N PHE A 16 37.38 22.00 -15.42
CA PHE A 16 36.93 20.91 -16.30
C PHE A 16 36.21 19.80 -15.52
N ILE A 17 36.77 19.37 -14.38
CA ILE A 17 36.13 18.36 -13.51
C ILE A 17 34.80 18.89 -12.96
N ALA A 18 34.75 20.15 -12.52
CA ALA A 18 33.51 20.78 -12.06
C ALA A 18 32.47 20.86 -13.19
N GLY A 19 32.87 21.21 -14.41
CA GLY A 19 32.01 21.23 -15.59
C GLY A 19 31.44 19.85 -15.91
N LEU A 20 32.27 18.80 -15.86
CA LEU A 20 31.81 17.41 -16.05
C LEU A 20 30.84 16.97 -14.94
N LYS A 21 31.12 17.32 -13.68
CA LYS A 21 30.24 17.03 -12.53
C LYS A 21 28.89 17.72 -12.69
N ILE A 22 28.86 19.02 -13.01
CA ILE A 22 27.63 19.79 -13.17
C ILE A 22 26.83 19.23 -14.35
N SER A 23 27.48 18.99 -15.49
CA SER A 23 26.83 18.40 -16.68
C SER A 23 26.26 17.03 -16.38
N GLY A 24 27.00 16.19 -15.64
CA GLY A 24 26.55 14.89 -15.18
C GLY A 24 25.34 14.99 -14.23
N ILE A 25 25.34 15.93 -13.28
CA ILE A 25 24.22 16.16 -12.35
C ILE A 25 22.99 16.65 -13.12
N VAL A 26 23.14 17.59 -14.05
CA VAL A 26 22.03 18.13 -14.85
C VAL A 26 21.44 17.05 -15.76
N TRP A 27 22.29 16.25 -16.42
CA TRP A 27 21.85 15.12 -17.22
C TRP A 27 21.14 14.05 -16.37
N PHE A 28 21.69 13.72 -15.19
CA PHE A 28 21.06 12.78 -14.28
C PHE A 28 19.70 13.31 -13.79
N GLN A 29 19.63 14.56 -13.37
CA GLN A 29 18.39 15.19 -12.93
C GLN A 29 17.35 15.29 -14.05
N SER A 30 17.76 15.49 -15.31
CA SER A 30 16.83 15.53 -16.44
C SER A 30 16.37 14.13 -16.86
N ALA A 31 17.28 13.15 -16.88
CA ALA A 31 17.00 11.76 -17.23
C ALA A 31 16.11 11.05 -16.19
N PHE A 32 16.23 11.44 -14.91
CA PHE A 32 15.48 10.83 -13.80
C PHE A 32 14.37 11.74 -13.25
N ARG A 33 13.87 12.72 -14.02
CA ARG A 33 12.70 13.50 -13.59
C ARG A 33 11.50 12.55 -13.38
N PRO A 34 10.78 12.66 -12.26
CA PRO A 34 9.53 11.93 -12.07
C PRO A 34 8.58 12.25 -13.22
N ARG A 35 8.10 11.21 -13.91
CA ARG A 35 7.11 11.39 -14.97
C ARG A 35 5.82 11.88 -14.35
N THR A 36 5.32 13.03 -14.82
CA THR A 36 3.99 13.50 -14.48
C THR A 36 2.98 12.76 -15.36
N HIS A 37 1.94 12.21 -14.76
CA HIS A 37 0.90 11.46 -15.46
C HIS A 37 -0.37 12.30 -15.60
N THR A 38 -0.99 12.23 -16.76
CA THR A 38 -2.27 12.91 -17.04
C THR A 38 -3.47 12.18 -16.43
N TYR A 39 -3.32 10.89 -16.11
CA TYR A 39 -4.38 9.99 -15.65
C TYR A 39 -5.51 9.75 -16.67
N LEU A 40 -5.28 10.15 -17.93
CA LEU A 40 -6.19 9.92 -19.06
C LEU A 40 -5.83 8.62 -19.78
N GLY A 41 -6.84 7.86 -20.20
CA GLY A 41 -6.65 6.59 -20.90
C GLY A 41 -5.73 5.64 -20.10
N ASN A 42 -4.58 5.30 -20.66
CA ASN A 42 -3.57 4.43 -20.07
C ASN A 42 -2.36 5.18 -19.46
N ASP A 43 -2.40 6.52 -19.39
CA ASP A 43 -1.31 7.31 -18.82
C ASP A 43 -1.45 7.49 -17.31
N TYR A 44 -1.17 6.42 -16.57
CA TYR A 44 -1.11 6.40 -15.12
C TYR A 44 -0.05 5.40 -14.65
N PRO A 45 0.53 5.59 -13.46
CA PRO A 45 1.54 4.66 -12.96
C PRO A 45 0.86 3.38 -12.44
N ARG A 46 1.53 2.23 -12.59
CA ARG A 46 1.04 0.94 -12.04
C ARG A 46 1.05 0.88 -10.51
N VAL A 47 1.91 1.70 -9.90
CA VAL A 47 2.00 1.86 -8.44
C VAL A 47 1.75 3.32 -8.15
N TRP A 48 0.87 3.61 -7.21
CA TRP A 48 0.59 4.99 -6.83
C TRP A 48 1.82 5.58 -6.10
N PRO A 49 2.44 6.66 -6.62
CA PRO A 49 3.69 7.20 -6.08
C PRO A 49 3.43 8.06 -4.82
N VAL A 50 2.96 7.43 -3.76
CA VAL A 50 2.83 8.06 -2.44
C VAL A 50 4.21 8.35 -1.88
N LYS A 51 4.40 9.58 -1.38
CA LYS A 51 5.62 10.00 -0.69
C LYS A 51 5.54 9.53 0.76
N TRP A 52 6.24 8.44 1.06
CA TRP A 52 6.29 7.87 2.40
C TRP A 52 7.29 8.64 3.28
N PRO A 53 7.03 8.76 4.59
CA PRO A 53 8.04 9.19 5.54
C PRO A 53 9.29 8.30 5.50
N GLU A 54 10.46 8.86 5.82
CA GLU A 54 11.71 8.09 5.89
C GLU A 54 11.70 7.08 7.03
N ASN A 55 11.06 7.45 8.15
CA ASN A 55 10.96 6.61 9.34
C ASN A 55 9.88 5.53 9.15
N GLN A 56 10.22 4.30 9.50
CA GLN A 56 9.26 3.20 9.63
C GLN A 56 8.59 3.25 11.00
N VAL A 57 7.42 2.62 11.09
CA VAL A 57 6.68 2.45 12.34
C VAL A 57 6.75 1.01 12.82
N LEU A 58 6.79 0.84 14.13
CA LEU A 58 6.71 -0.46 14.78
C LEU A 58 5.24 -0.85 14.94
N ILE A 59 4.87 -2.04 14.47
CA ILE A 59 3.52 -2.58 14.56
C ILE A 59 3.60 -3.90 15.32
N PRO A 60 3.20 -3.91 16.61
CA PRO A 60 3.10 -5.17 17.34
C PRO A 60 1.80 -5.89 16.99
N VAL A 61 1.86 -7.21 16.90
CA VAL A 61 0.68 -8.05 16.67
C VAL A 61 0.06 -8.41 18.02
N HIS A 62 -1.20 -8.06 18.20
CA HIS A 62 -1.94 -8.31 19.43
C HIS A 62 -3.37 -8.75 19.14
N ASP A 63 -3.93 -9.51 20.09
CA ASP A 63 -5.35 -9.78 20.11
C ASP A 63 -6.12 -8.46 20.20
N THR A 64 -7.18 -8.36 19.40
CA THR A 64 -7.96 -7.13 19.29
C THR A 64 -9.43 -7.37 19.58
N VAL A 65 -10.01 -6.45 20.34
CA VAL A 65 -11.46 -6.37 20.52
C VAL A 65 -12.16 -5.72 19.32
N ARG A 66 -11.38 -5.14 18.39
CA ARG A 66 -11.86 -4.54 17.15
C ARG A 66 -12.03 -5.60 16.05
N TYR A 67 -12.73 -5.25 14.98
CA TYR A 67 -12.95 -6.05 13.78
C TYR A 67 -13.68 -7.37 14.03
N GLN A 68 -14.56 -7.41 15.04
CA GLN A 68 -15.34 -8.60 15.37
C GLN A 68 -16.15 -9.09 14.15
N LEU A 69 -16.25 -10.41 14.01
CA LEU A 69 -16.80 -11.02 12.80
C LEU A 69 -18.28 -10.74 12.60
N ASP A 70 -19.08 -10.78 13.67
CA ASP A 70 -20.55 -10.77 13.62
C ASP A 70 -21.14 -9.83 14.69
N THR A 71 -20.74 -8.56 14.64
CA THR A 71 -21.30 -7.49 15.48
C THR A 71 -21.47 -6.23 14.64
N ASP A 72 -22.38 -5.35 15.04
CA ASP A 72 -22.60 -4.06 14.36
C ASP A 72 -21.35 -3.17 14.43
N ASP A 73 -20.69 -3.12 15.58
CA ASP A 73 -19.44 -2.38 15.77
C ASP A 73 -18.34 -2.92 14.84
N GLY A 74 -18.18 -4.25 14.78
CA GLY A 74 -17.24 -4.89 13.87
C GLY A 74 -17.55 -4.56 12.40
N ALA A 75 -18.82 -4.60 11.99
CA ALA A 75 -19.23 -4.22 10.63
C ALA A 75 -18.87 -2.76 10.31
N ALA A 76 -19.05 -1.84 11.26
CA ALA A 76 -18.67 -0.44 11.10
C ALA A 76 -17.15 -0.27 10.98
N GLU A 77 -16.36 -0.99 11.78
CA GLU A 77 -14.90 -0.96 11.77
C GLU A 77 -14.32 -1.49 10.45
N TRP A 78 -14.83 -2.64 9.97
CA TRP A 78 -14.47 -3.18 8.67
C TRP A 78 -14.80 -2.19 7.54
N GLY A 79 -15.97 -1.57 7.57
CA GLY A 79 -16.38 -0.55 6.60
C GLY A 79 -15.50 0.72 6.63
N ALA A 80 -15.03 1.12 7.82
CA ALA A 80 -14.16 2.29 7.99
C ALA A 80 -12.73 2.06 7.46
N SER A 81 -12.31 0.81 7.26
CA SER A 81 -10.95 0.45 6.82
C SER A 81 -10.67 0.76 5.34
N PHE A 82 -11.68 1.16 4.57
CA PHE A 82 -11.54 1.58 3.16
C PHE A 82 -12.44 2.80 2.87
N PRO A 83 -12.04 4.00 3.33
CA PRO A 83 -12.86 5.20 3.18
C PRO A 83 -13.19 5.50 1.72
N GLY A 84 -14.35 6.12 1.47
CA GLY A 84 -14.85 6.37 0.12
C GLY A 84 -15.00 5.09 -0.72
N LYS A 85 -15.39 3.97 -0.08
CA LYS A 85 -15.51 2.63 -0.70
C LYS A 85 -14.18 2.07 -1.25
N GLY A 86 -13.05 2.59 -0.76
CA GLY A 86 -11.71 2.25 -1.22
C GLY A 86 -11.33 2.89 -2.56
N LEU A 87 -12.03 3.98 -2.93
CA LEU A 87 -11.77 4.75 -4.14
C LEU A 87 -10.97 6.02 -3.82
N LEU A 88 -10.06 6.36 -4.73
CA LEU A 88 -9.30 7.60 -4.74
C LEU A 88 -9.40 8.25 -6.12
N TYR A 89 -9.21 9.56 -6.20
CA TYR A 89 -9.51 10.33 -7.42
C TYR A 89 -8.29 11.10 -7.93
N LEU A 90 -7.76 10.65 -9.08
CA LEU A 90 -6.49 11.16 -9.63
C LEU A 90 -6.69 11.92 -10.94
N GLY A 91 -5.73 12.80 -11.23
CA GLY A 91 -5.76 13.69 -12.39
C GLY A 91 -6.71 14.88 -12.23
N GLU A 92 -6.72 15.74 -13.24
CA GLU A 92 -7.61 16.91 -13.30
C GLU A 92 -9.07 16.52 -13.47
N GLN A 93 -9.33 15.41 -14.16
CA GLN A 93 -10.68 14.89 -14.40
C GLN A 93 -11.24 14.05 -13.24
N CYS A 94 -10.56 14.04 -12.08
CA CYS A 94 -10.99 13.29 -10.90
C CYS A 94 -11.38 11.84 -11.22
N ARG A 95 -10.53 11.13 -11.96
CA ARG A 95 -10.83 9.76 -12.37
C ARG A 95 -10.74 8.82 -11.16
N PRO A 96 -11.75 7.94 -10.94
CA PRO A 96 -11.72 7.00 -9.83
C PRO A 96 -10.69 5.88 -10.08
N PHE A 97 -9.92 5.58 -9.04
CA PHE A 97 -9.00 4.44 -8.95
C PHE A 97 -9.21 3.72 -7.62
N SER A 98 -8.74 2.47 -7.56
CA SER A 98 -8.59 1.75 -6.30
C SER A 98 -7.20 1.15 -6.24
N ILE A 99 -6.60 1.15 -5.05
CA ILE A 99 -5.28 0.58 -4.81
C ILE A 99 -5.41 -0.85 -4.25
N SER A 100 -4.38 -1.67 -4.48
CA SER A 100 -4.39 -3.07 -4.08
C SER A 100 -4.71 -3.26 -2.60
N MET A 101 -4.18 -2.39 -1.71
CA MET A 101 -4.45 -2.46 -0.26
C MET A 101 -5.95 -2.39 0.06
N PHE A 102 -6.67 -1.38 -0.43
CA PHE A 102 -8.11 -1.27 -0.17
C PHE A 102 -8.93 -2.37 -0.85
N HIS A 103 -8.50 -2.84 -2.02
CA HIS A 103 -9.14 -3.98 -2.65
C HIS A 103 -9.01 -5.25 -1.78
N GLN A 104 -7.83 -5.51 -1.20
CA GLN A 104 -7.59 -6.62 -0.27
C GLN A 104 -8.49 -6.52 0.96
N ILE A 105 -8.51 -5.37 1.64
CA ILE A 105 -9.30 -5.16 2.86
C ILE A 105 -10.81 -5.31 2.57
N ARG A 106 -11.30 -4.74 1.47
CA ARG A 106 -12.71 -4.89 1.07
C ARG A 106 -13.05 -6.34 0.73
N CYS A 107 -12.13 -7.08 0.09
CA CYS A 107 -12.30 -8.51 -0.15
C CYS A 107 -12.39 -9.30 1.16
N LEU A 108 -11.59 -8.96 2.17
CA LEU A 108 -11.66 -9.58 3.49
C LEU A 108 -13.03 -9.33 4.15
N ASP A 109 -13.54 -8.10 4.12
CA ASP A 109 -14.88 -7.80 4.65
C ASP A 109 -16.02 -8.51 3.87
N THR A 110 -15.87 -8.70 2.57
CA THR A 110 -16.80 -9.55 1.79
C THR A 110 -16.77 -11.00 2.26
N LEU A 111 -15.57 -11.58 2.46
CA LEU A 111 -15.47 -12.95 2.96
C LEU A 111 -16.02 -13.09 4.38
N ARG A 112 -15.75 -12.11 5.26
CA ARG A 112 -16.35 -12.06 6.62
C ARG A 112 -17.87 -12.15 6.55
N ARG A 113 -18.52 -11.30 5.75
CA ARG A 113 -19.98 -11.31 5.58
C ARG A 113 -20.47 -12.65 5.05
N ALA A 114 -19.78 -13.26 4.09
CA ALA A 114 -20.11 -14.59 3.58
C ALA A 114 -20.00 -15.67 4.66
N PHE A 115 -18.99 -15.61 5.54
CA PHE A 115 -18.86 -16.56 6.66
C PHE A 115 -19.97 -16.41 7.69
N VAL A 116 -20.35 -15.17 8.02
CA VAL A 116 -21.46 -14.88 8.94
C VAL A 116 -22.79 -15.39 8.36
N ASP A 117 -23.05 -15.10 7.09
CA ASP A 117 -24.25 -15.52 6.37
C ASP A 117 -24.42 -17.05 6.42
N VAL A 118 -23.37 -17.80 6.01
CA VAL A 118 -23.35 -19.27 6.05
C VAL A 118 -23.57 -19.81 7.47
N ARG A 119 -22.95 -19.20 8.49
CA ARG A 119 -23.12 -19.61 9.89
C ARG A 119 -24.56 -19.40 10.37
N SER A 120 -25.17 -18.25 10.03
CA SER A 120 -26.48 -17.84 10.53
C SER A 120 -27.62 -18.68 9.94
N HIS A 121 -27.49 -19.10 8.68
CA HIS A 121 -28.57 -19.80 7.98
C HIS A 121 -28.53 -21.32 8.12
N ASN A 122 -27.50 -21.92 8.73
CA ASN A 122 -27.28 -23.38 8.80
C ASN A 122 -27.55 -24.09 7.46
N THR A 123 -27.27 -23.37 6.38
CA THR A 123 -27.65 -23.76 5.02
C THR A 123 -26.51 -24.54 4.39
N THR A 124 -26.79 -25.79 4.05
CA THR A 124 -25.97 -26.60 3.12
C THR A 124 -26.19 -26.20 1.65
N THR A 125 -26.96 -25.14 1.39
CA THR A 125 -27.28 -24.69 0.03
C THR A 125 -26.01 -24.37 -0.73
N SER A 126 -25.96 -24.86 -1.96
CA SER A 126 -24.85 -24.71 -2.90
C SER A 126 -24.32 -23.27 -2.90
N ARG A 127 -22.98 -23.11 -2.93
CA ARG A 127 -22.27 -21.82 -2.94
C ARG A 127 -22.79 -20.81 -3.97
N GLN A 128 -23.52 -21.28 -4.98
CA GLN A 128 -24.08 -20.49 -6.07
C GLN A 128 -25.36 -19.72 -5.69
N ASP A 129 -26.11 -20.16 -4.68
CA ASP A 129 -27.42 -19.57 -4.32
C ASP A 129 -27.35 -18.52 -3.21
N THR A 130 -26.16 -18.26 -2.66
CA THR A 130 -25.93 -17.12 -1.76
C THR A 130 -25.93 -15.82 -2.58
N ILE A 131 -26.51 -14.75 -2.03
CA ILE A 131 -26.71 -13.44 -2.70
C ILE A 131 -25.40 -12.87 -3.31
N ASN A 132 -24.22 -13.33 -2.88
CA ASN A 132 -22.91 -12.87 -3.34
C ASN A 132 -21.89 -14.00 -3.66
N GLY A 133 -22.32 -15.20 -4.08
CA GLY A 133 -21.43 -16.34 -4.31
C GLY A 133 -20.29 -16.06 -5.32
N GLU A 134 -20.61 -15.39 -6.42
CA GLU A 134 -19.63 -14.98 -7.45
C GLU A 134 -18.58 -14.00 -6.93
N LEU A 135 -19.03 -12.97 -6.20
CA LEU A 135 -18.14 -11.98 -5.60
C LEU A 135 -17.24 -12.62 -4.53
N THR A 136 -17.81 -13.50 -3.70
CA THR A 136 -17.06 -14.25 -2.68
C THR A 136 -15.96 -15.09 -3.33
N ARG A 137 -16.26 -15.80 -4.42
CA ARG A 137 -15.27 -16.57 -5.19
C ARG A 137 -14.18 -15.67 -5.79
N HIS A 138 -14.55 -14.52 -6.34
CA HIS A 138 -13.59 -13.52 -6.82
C HIS A 138 -12.65 -13.06 -5.70
N CYS A 139 -13.21 -12.63 -4.57
CA CYS A 139 -12.45 -12.16 -3.40
C CYS A 139 -11.50 -13.24 -2.86
N LEU A 140 -11.97 -14.48 -2.74
CA LEU A 140 -11.16 -15.61 -2.30
C LEU A 140 -9.99 -15.87 -3.25
N ASN A 141 -10.24 -15.87 -4.56
CA ASN A 141 -9.19 -16.06 -5.56
C ASN A 141 -8.18 -14.92 -5.58
N TYR A 142 -8.64 -13.68 -5.38
CA TYR A 142 -7.76 -12.52 -5.30
C TYR A 142 -6.88 -12.56 -4.06
N LEU A 143 -7.44 -12.82 -2.88
CA LEU A 143 -6.68 -12.93 -1.63
C LEU A 143 -5.69 -14.10 -1.67
N ARG A 144 -6.08 -15.24 -2.25
CA ARG A 144 -5.18 -16.36 -2.51
C ARG A 144 -3.95 -15.92 -3.31
N GLN A 145 -4.15 -15.21 -4.43
CA GLN A 145 -3.04 -14.69 -5.24
C GLN A 145 -2.16 -13.72 -4.45
N MET A 146 -2.75 -12.83 -3.66
CA MET A 146 -2.00 -11.87 -2.87
C MET A 146 -1.13 -12.56 -1.80
N VAL A 147 -1.68 -13.56 -1.10
CA VAL A 147 -0.92 -14.37 -0.12
C VAL A 147 0.25 -15.06 -0.82
N PHE A 148 0.04 -15.74 -1.95
CA PHE A 148 1.13 -16.42 -2.66
C PHE A 148 2.25 -15.48 -3.15
N CYS A 149 1.93 -14.24 -3.50
CA CYS A 149 2.92 -13.30 -4.04
C CYS A 149 3.60 -12.41 -3.00
N ARG A 150 2.97 -12.20 -1.84
CA ARG A 150 3.36 -11.15 -0.89
C ARG A 150 3.32 -11.58 0.58
N SER A 151 3.14 -12.87 0.88
CA SER A 151 3.18 -13.37 2.26
C SER A 151 4.52 -13.09 2.92
N HIS A 152 4.48 -12.70 4.19
CA HIS A 152 5.66 -12.67 5.04
C HIS A 152 6.06 -14.11 5.37
N SER A 153 7.32 -14.47 5.16
CA SER A 153 7.86 -15.80 5.47
C SER A 153 8.45 -15.91 6.88
N TYR A 154 8.24 -14.90 7.72
CA TYR A 154 8.66 -14.92 9.11
C TYR A 154 7.76 -15.87 9.91
N LEU A 155 8.37 -16.57 10.85
CA LEU A 155 7.68 -17.51 11.74
C LEU A 155 7.81 -16.97 13.15
N ASP A 156 6.67 -16.80 13.81
CA ASP A 156 6.64 -16.36 15.20
C ASP A 156 7.13 -17.48 16.12
N PRO A 157 7.95 -17.16 17.14
CA PRO A 157 8.36 -18.15 18.12
C PRO A 157 7.16 -18.67 18.92
N VAL A 158 7.15 -19.98 19.16
CA VAL A 158 6.16 -20.64 20.01
C VAL A 158 6.86 -21.06 21.31
N LEU A 159 6.46 -20.45 22.42
CA LEU A 159 7.10 -20.62 23.72
C LEU A 159 6.09 -21.11 24.76
N GLY A 160 6.58 -21.81 25.79
CA GLY A 160 5.77 -22.25 26.94
C GLY A 160 5.63 -23.78 27.08
N TYR A 161 5.52 -24.23 28.33
CA TYR A 161 5.22 -25.60 28.73
C TYR A 161 4.35 -25.58 30.00
N PRO A 162 3.31 -26.43 30.14
CA PRO A 162 2.85 -27.46 29.20
C PRO A 162 1.99 -26.91 28.04
N ILE A 163 1.59 -25.63 28.09
CA ILE A 163 0.74 -25.00 27.08
C ILE A 163 1.60 -24.06 26.23
N PRO A 164 1.91 -24.39 24.97
CA PRO A 164 2.64 -23.52 24.07
C PRO A 164 1.77 -22.36 23.57
N ASN A 165 2.34 -21.15 23.51
CA ASN A 165 1.71 -19.95 22.99
C ASN A 165 2.59 -19.31 21.90
N ALA A 166 1.95 -18.74 20.86
CA ALA A 166 2.66 -17.95 19.87
C ALA A 166 3.02 -16.57 20.45
N HIS A 167 4.26 -16.15 20.25
CA HIS A 167 4.79 -14.86 20.67
C HIS A 167 5.20 -14.07 19.43
N PRO A 168 4.25 -13.41 18.74
CA PRO A 168 4.58 -12.69 17.53
C PRO A 168 5.49 -11.51 17.84
N ASP A 169 6.48 -11.32 16.97
CA ASP A 169 7.40 -10.21 17.08
C ASP A 169 6.79 -8.90 16.59
N THR A 170 7.45 -7.79 16.92
CA THR A 170 7.05 -6.47 16.43
C THR A 170 7.61 -6.22 15.04
N ASP A 171 6.73 -5.95 14.08
CA ASP A 171 7.11 -5.70 12.69
C ASP A 171 7.51 -4.24 12.44
N GLN A 172 8.44 -4.01 11.50
CA GLN A 172 8.78 -2.68 10.99
C GLN A 172 8.07 -2.43 9.64
N CYS A 173 7.12 -1.51 9.64
CA CYS A 173 6.21 -1.28 8.52
C CYS A 173 6.25 0.17 8.02
N ARG A 174 5.71 0.40 6.81
CA ARG A 174 5.42 1.75 6.33
C ARG A 174 4.24 2.32 7.10
N ASP A 175 4.29 3.59 7.47
CA ASP A 175 3.18 4.25 8.13
C ASP A 175 2.01 4.46 7.17
N TRP A 176 0.99 3.61 7.27
CA TRP A 176 -0.20 3.68 6.44
C TRP A 176 -1.05 4.92 6.73
N SER A 177 -0.85 5.62 7.84
CA SER A 177 -1.55 6.90 8.11
C SER A 177 -1.33 7.90 6.97
N THR A 178 -0.12 7.91 6.39
CA THR A 178 0.23 8.72 5.23
C THR A 178 -0.63 8.38 4.02
N LEU A 179 -0.84 7.09 3.77
CA LEU A 179 -1.67 6.63 2.65
C LEU A 179 -3.13 7.06 2.81
N TYR A 180 -3.70 6.88 4.00
CA TYR A 180 -5.07 7.32 4.28
C TYR A 180 -5.23 8.83 4.12
N GLU A 181 -4.23 9.59 4.54
CA GLU A 181 -4.24 11.04 4.37
C GLU A 181 -4.18 11.46 2.90
N GLU A 182 -3.32 10.84 2.09
CA GLU A 182 -3.28 11.09 0.65
C GLU A 182 -4.61 10.71 -0.03
N VAL A 183 -5.24 9.61 0.39
CA VAL A 183 -6.56 9.23 -0.13
C VAL A 183 -7.60 10.29 0.20
N ARG A 184 -7.67 10.75 1.45
CA ARG A 184 -8.61 11.83 1.84
C ARG A 184 -8.38 13.09 1.03
N ARG A 185 -7.13 13.49 0.80
CA ARG A 185 -6.79 14.66 -0.04
C ARG A 185 -7.35 14.50 -1.45
N THR A 186 -7.23 13.31 -2.05
CA THR A 186 -7.81 13.07 -3.39
C THR A 186 -9.33 13.16 -3.41
N GLN A 187 -10.00 12.64 -2.38
CA GLN A 187 -11.46 12.66 -2.25
C GLN A 187 -11.97 14.10 -2.06
N GLN A 188 -11.38 14.82 -1.12
CA GLN A 188 -11.71 16.22 -0.83
C GLN A 188 -11.50 17.14 -2.04
N ARG A 189 -10.37 17.00 -2.74
CA ARG A 189 -10.07 17.80 -3.95
C ARG A 189 -11.12 17.63 -5.05
N CYS A 190 -11.75 16.47 -5.10
CA CYS A 190 -12.75 16.13 -6.11
C CYS A 190 -14.19 16.28 -5.59
N HIS A 191 -14.37 16.81 -4.38
CA HIS A 191 -15.67 17.02 -3.73
C HIS A 191 -16.52 15.73 -3.63
N VAL A 192 -15.87 14.61 -3.29
CA VAL A 192 -16.51 13.29 -3.07
C VAL A 192 -16.38 12.85 -1.63
#